data_AF-A0A1G2UQ44-F1
#
_entry.id   AF-A0A1G2UQ44-F1
#
_cell.length_a   1.000
_cell.length_b   1.000
_cell.length_c   1.000
_cell.angle_alpha   90.00
_cell.angle_beta   90.00
_cell.angle_gamma   90.00
#
_symmetry.space_group_name_H-M   'P 1'
#
loop_
_entity.id
_entity.type
_entity.pdbx_description
1 polymer ?
#
loop_
_entity_poly.entity_id
_entity_poly.type
_entity_poly.pdbx_seq_one_letter_code
_entity_poly.pdbx_strand_id
1 'polypeptide(L)'
;METILNIKTKKDLKKKAQSLASELGVPLTTVVNSYLKQFVRERKLVLEMEPRISDSLMDKWHKISLEANKNVSKKFTKATDLVAYLKI
;
A
#
# COMPACT_ATOMS: atom_id res chain seq x y z
N MET A 1 21.64 -17.35 22.02
CA MET A 1 20.83 -18.57 22.13
C MET A 1 19.62 -18.40 21.23
N GLU A 2 19.38 -19.37 20.35
CA GLU A 2 18.17 -19.38 19.51
C GLU A 2 17.05 -20.15 20.23
N THR A 3 15.81 -19.74 20.02
CA THR A 3 14.63 -20.32 20.67
C THR A 3 13.58 -20.66 19.63
N ILE A 4 12.81 -21.72 19.87
CA ILE A 4 11.74 -22.15 18.97
C ILE A 4 10.44 -21.41 19.28
N LEU A 5 9.80 -20.86 18.26
CA LEU A 5 8.47 -20.25 18.35
C LEU A 5 7.43 -21.14 17.66
N ASN A 6 6.52 -21.73 18.45
CA ASN A 6 5.42 -22.55 17.93
C ASN A 6 4.14 -21.72 17.80
N ILE A 7 3.59 -21.61 16.58
CA ILE A 7 2.38 -20.84 16.29
C ILE A 7 1.34 -21.74 15.60
N LYS A 8 0.13 -21.79 16.15
CA LYS A 8 -1.01 -22.46 15.51
C LYS A 8 -1.63 -21.54 14.45
N THR A 9 -1.77 -22.03 13.23
CA THR A 9 -2.37 -21.28 12.11
C THR A 9 -3.04 -22.21 11.11
N LYS A 10 -3.78 -21.65 10.15
CA LYS A 10 -4.39 -22.42 9.05
C LYS A 10 -3.32 -22.88 8.07
N LYS A 11 -3.42 -24.14 7.61
CA LYS A 11 -2.48 -24.74 6.64
C LYS A 11 -2.34 -23.91 5.36
N ASP A 12 -3.46 -23.42 4.84
CA ASP A 12 -3.46 -22.66 3.58
C ASP A 12 -2.83 -21.28 3.74
N LEU A 13 -3.03 -20.63 4.90
CA LEU A 13 -2.39 -19.36 5.20
C LEU A 13 -0.87 -19.52 5.26
N LYS A 14 -0.38 -20.57 5.92
CA LYS A 14 1.06 -20.88 5.98
C LYS A 14 1.64 -21.09 4.58
N LYS A 15 0.96 -21.87 3.72
CA LYS A 15 1.40 -22.12 2.34
C LYS A 15 1.49 -20.84 1.53
N LYS A 16 0.45 -19.99 1.58
CA LYS A 16 0.42 -18.70 0.88
C LYS A 16 1.55 -17.78 1.34
N ALA A 17 1.75 -17.66 2.65
CA ALA A 17 2.84 -16.84 3.20
C ALA A 17 4.22 -17.36 2.77
N GLN A 18 4.40 -18.68 2.68
CA GLN A 18 5.66 -19.27 2.23
C GLN A 18 5.93 -19.07 0.74
N SER A 19 4.89 -19.18 -0.11
CA SER A 19 4.99 -18.85 -1.54
C SER A 19 5.41 -17.39 -1.71
N LEU A 20 4.70 -16.47 -1.06
CA LEU A 20 4.97 -15.04 -1.15
C LEU A 20 6.39 -14.68 -0.69
N ALA A 21 6.84 -15.24 0.44
CA ALA A 21 8.22 -15.02 0.91
C ALA A 21 9.26 -15.51 -0.12
N SER A 22 9.00 -16.67 -0.74
CA SER A 22 9.89 -17.24 -1.76
C SER A 22 9.92 -16.42 -3.04
N GLU A 23 8.77 -15.90 -3.48
CA GLU A 23 8.66 -14.95 -4.60
C GLU A 23 9.47 -13.66 -4.33
N LEU A 24 9.52 -13.23 -3.06
CA LEU A 24 10.34 -12.10 -2.60
C LEU A 24 11.81 -12.46 -2.35
N GLY A 25 12.23 -13.71 -2.63
CA GLY A 25 13.62 -14.15 -2.49
C GLY A 25 14.09 -14.34 -1.04
N VAL A 26 13.17 -14.50 -0.08
CA VAL A 26 13.51 -14.63 1.35
C VAL A 26 12.80 -15.82 2.02
N PRO A 27 13.43 -16.48 3.01
CA PRO A 27 12.74 -17.49 3.81
C PRO A 27 11.61 -16.89 4.65
N LEU A 28 10.51 -17.64 4.85
CA LEU A 28 9.40 -17.24 5.72
C LEU A 28 9.88 -16.91 7.15
N THR A 29 10.86 -17.63 7.67
CA THR A 29 11.48 -17.36 8.98
C THR A 29 12.08 -15.95 9.05
N THR A 30 12.72 -15.49 7.98
CA THR A 30 13.29 -14.14 7.89
C THR A 30 12.20 -13.08 7.96
N VAL A 31 11.08 -13.31 7.27
CA VAL A 31 9.91 -12.42 7.30
C VAL A 31 9.36 -12.31 8.73
N VAL A 32 9.07 -13.45 9.38
CA VAL A 32 8.53 -13.48 10.75
C VAL A 32 9.47 -12.79 11.74
N ASN A 33 10.77 -13.08 11.69
CA ASN A 33 11.76 -12.45 12.56
C ASN A 33 11.89 -10.94 12.31
N SER A 34 11.73 -10.48 11.06
CA SER A 34 11.71 -9.06 10.73
C SER A 34 10.52 -8.34 11.37
N TYR A 35 9.31 -8.92 11.27
CA TYR A 35 8.12 -8.38 11.92
C TYR A 35 8.23 -8.37 13.44
N LEU A 36 8.81 -9.41 14.06
CA LEU A 36 9.06 -9.42 15.50
C LEU A 36 10.02 -8.29 15.92
N LYS A 37 11.11 -8.08 15.16
CA LYS A 37 12.04 -6.97 15.40
C LYS A 37 11.35 -5.61 15.25
N GLN A 38 10.51 -5.46 14.23
CA GLN A 38 9.74 -4.25 14.00
C GLN A 38 8.76 -3.99 15.14
N PHE A 39 8.03 -5.02 15.58
CA PHE A 39 7.10 -4.93 16.69
C PHE A 39 7.78 -4.46 17.99
N VAL A 40 8.96 -5.01 18.31
CA VAL A 40 9.75 -4.58 19.47
C VAL A 40 10.25 -3.14 19.33
N ARG A 41 10.71 -2.75 18.13
CA ARG A 41 11.22 -1.40 17.86
C ARG A 41 10.14 -0.34 17.96
N GLU A 42 8.98 -0.60 17.39
CA GLU A 42 7.89 0.38 17.28
C GLU A 42 6.95 0.36 18.48
N ARG A 43 6.94 -0.73 19.26
CA ARG A 43 6.04 -0.93 20.41
C ARG A 43 4.56 -0.71 20.05
N LYS A 44 4.21 -1.01 18.79
CA LYS A 44 2.89 -0.78 18.22
C LYS A 44 2.46 -2.00 17.43
N LEU A 45 1.18 -2.33 17.53
CA LEU A 45 0.49 -3.25 16.64
C LEU A 45 -0.26 -2.43 15.59
N VAL A 46 -0.01 -2.71 14.31
CA VAL A 46 -0.79 -2.13 13.21
C VAL A 46 -1.88 -3.12 12.82
N LEU A 47 -3.14 -2.72 12.98
CA LEU A 47 -4.30 -3.46 12.49
C LEU A 47 -4.88 -2.68 11.33
N GLU A 48 -4.68 -3.18 10.12
CA GLU A 48 -5.28 -2.63 8.92
C GLU A 48 -6.53 -3.43 8.61
N MET A 49 -7.68 -2.78 8.68
CA MET A 49 -8.88 -3.21 7.97
C MET A 49 -8.82 -2.54 6.61
N GLU A 50 -9.14 -3.24 5.52
CA GLU A 50 -9.25 -2.64 4.19
C GLU A 50 -9.89 -1.25 4.32
N PRO A 51 -9.22 -0.17 3.88
CA PRO A 51 -9.73 1.17 4.09
C PRO A 51 -11.03 1.31 3.31
N ARG A 52 -12.15 1.17 4.01
CA ARG A 52 -13.44 1.62 3.50
C ARG A 52 -13.41 3.13 3.59
N ILE A 53 -13.22 3.78 2.44
CA ILE A 53 -13.47 5.21 2.32
C ILE A 53 -14.92 5.42 2.77
N SER A 54 -15.13 6.24 3.79
CA SER A 54 -16.50 6.56 4.20
C SER A 54 -17.20 7.30 3.06
N ASP A 55 -18.51 7.10 2.92
CA ASP A 55 -19.30 7.78 1.88
C ASP A 55 -19.09 9.30 1.94
N SER A 56 -18.98 9.85 3.15
CA SER A 56 -18.66 11.26 3.39
C SER A 56 -17.30 11.70 2.84
N LEU A 57 -16.28 10.84 2.92
CA LEU A 57 -14.95 11.13 2.39
C LEU A 57 -14.94 11.02 0.86
N MET A 58 -15.66 10.04 0.29
CA MET A 58 -15.88 9.94 -1.16
C MET A 58 -16.58 11.19 -1.71
N ASP A 59 -17.63 11.68 -1.05
CA ASP A 59 -18.34 12.89 -1.45
C ASP A 59 -17.43 14.13 -1.44
N LYS A 60 -16.58 14.24 -0.41
CA LYS A 60 -15.58 15.32 -0.34
C LYS A 60 -14.59 15.23 -1.49
N TRP A 61 -14.05 14.04 -1.77
CA TRP A 61 -13.12 13.82 -2.88
C TRP A 61 -13.78 14.10 -4.23
N HIS A 62 -15.04 13.72 -4.40
CA HIS A 62 -15.80 14.01 -5.62
C HIS A 62 -15.97 15.51 -5.83
N LYS A 63 -16.30 16.27 -4.77
CA LYS A 63 -16.40 17.74 -4.84
C LYS A 63 -15.06 18.40 -5.19
N ILE A 64 -13.97 17.98 -4.53
CA ILE A 64 -12.61 18.47 -4.82
C ILE A 64 -12.23 18.16 -6.27
N SER A 65 -12.52 16.94 -6.74
CA SER A 65 -12.28 16.53 -8.13
C SER A 65 -13.05 17.40 -9.12
N LEU A 66 -14.34 17.66 -8.86
CA LEU A 66 -15.15 18.55 -9.69
C LEU A 66 -14.62 19.99 -9.71
N GLU A 67 -14.16 20.52 -8.59
CA GLU A 67 -13.54 21.86 -8.52
C GLU A 67 -12.21 21.92 -9.26
N ALA A 68 -11.34 20.92 -9.09
CA ALA A 68 -10.09 20.81 -9.85
C ALA A 68 -10.36 20.70 -11.35
N ASN A 69 -11.44 20.00 -11.73
CA ASN A 69 -11.84 19.82 -13.12
C ASN A 69 -12.53 21.07 -13.74
N LYS A 70 -12.80 22.11 -12.94
CA LYS A 70 -13.20 23.43 -13.47
C LYS A 70 -12.00 24.25 -13.94
N ASN A 71 -10.81 23.96 -13.40
CA ASN A 71 -9.56 24.68 -13.69
C ASN A 71 -8.55 23.84 -14.48
N VAL A 72 -8.97 22.74 -15.12
CA VAL A 72 -8.09 22.01 -16.03
C VAL A 72 -7.78 22.87 -17.25
N SER A 73 -6.49 22.99 -17.56
CA SER A 73 -6.00 23.67 -18.76
C SER A 73 -6.65 23.10 -20.02
N LYS A 74 -6.63 23.89 -21.09
CA LYS A 74 -7.10 23.51 -22.43
C LYS A 74 -6.65 22.08 -22.78
N LYS A 75 -7.53 21.28 -23.36
CA LYS A 75 -7.16 19.96 -23.89
C LYS A 75 -6.17 20.15 -25.04
N PHE A 76 -5.00 19.54 -24.92
CA PHE A 76 -3.99 19.49 -25.99
C PHE A 76 -4.10 18.15 -26.71
N THR A 77 -4.18 18.19 -28.04
CA THR A 77 -4.19 16.99 -28.88
C THR A 77 -2.79 16.59 -29.34
N LYS A 78 -1.81 17.50 -29.20
CA LYS A 78 -0.41 17.29 -29.56
C LYS A 78 0.51 17.71 -28.40
N ALA A 79 1.55 16.92 -28.17
CA ALA A 79 2.55 17.20 -27.12
C ALA A 79 3.29 18.53 -27.35
N THR A 80 3.51 18.92 -28.61
CA THR A 80 4.14 20.19 -28.99
C THR A 80 3.36 21.40 -28.49
N ASP A 81 2.03 21.32 -28.53
CA ASP A 81 1.15 22.44 -28.16
C ASP A 81 1.10 22.61 -26.64
N LEU A 82 1.25 21.51 -25.89
CA LEU A 82 1.38 21.50 -24.44
C LEU A 82 2.70 22.14 -24.01
N VAL A 83 3.82 21.75 -24.62
CA VAL A 83 5.16 22.28 -24.31
C VAL A 83 5.20 23.79 -24.56
N ALA A 84 4.68 24.25 -25.71
CA ALA A 84 4.57 25.66 -26.02
C ALA A 84 3.70 26.44 -25.01
N TYR A 85 2.61 25.83 -24.51
CA TYR A 85 1.76 26.44 -23.49
C TYR A 85 2.43 26.54 -22.11
N LEU A 86 3.18 25.51 -21.71
CA LEU A 86 3.84 25.45 -20.41
C LEU A 86 5.12 26.29 -20.34
N LYS A 87 5.62 26.81 -21.49
CA LYS A 87 6.86 27.61 -21.59
C LYS A 87 8.08 26.89 -21.00
N ILE A 88 8.15 25.57 -21.18
CA ILE A 88 9.26 24.70 -20.76
C ILE A 88 10.00 24.18 -22.00
#